data_AF-A0A7V2MA81-F1
#
_entry.id   AF-A0A7V2MA81-F1
#
_cell.length_a   1.000
_cell.length_b   1.000
_cell.length_c   1.000
_cell.angle_alpha   90.00
_cell.angle_beta   90.00
_cell.angle_gamma   90.00
#
_symmetry.space_group_name_H-M   'P 1'
#
loop_
_entity.id
_entity.type
_entity.pdbx_description
1 polymer ?
#
loop_
_entity_poly.entity_id
_entity_poly.type
_entity_poly.pdbx_seq_one_letter_code
_entity_poly.pdbx_strand_id
1 'polypeptide(L)'
;MFLRAMAMHLAPIVGADSVVGNVSGGSSAKAMAYGAKGKFDGSISYATTRTDIQIALVSKPEVGYDALEPVAVLFKDLQSVFPHDDAPFKTLAEVFDYTRQLAGPKEIPEEIAHRRELSAEARLGSPNKGDYTKNSLPRRVGDHRELTHFGGV
;
A
#
# COMPACT_ATOMS: atom_id res chain seq x y z
N MET A 1 5.68 1.89 -13.15
CA MET A 1 5.84 2.60 -14.44
C MET A 1 6.85 3.74 -14.35
N PHE A 2 6.74 4.64 -13.37
CA PHE A 2 7.59 5.84 -13.22
C PHE A 2 9.10 5.54 -13.19
N LEU A 3 9.52 4.56 -12.40
CA LEU A 3 10.94 4.19 -12.26
C LEU A 3 11.58 3.71 -13.57
N ARG A 4 10.81 3.03 -14.44
CA ARG A 4 11.32 2.58 -15.75
C ARG A 4 11.52 3.76 -16.69
N ALA A 5 10.61 4.75 -16.66
CA ALA A 5 10.80 5.98 -17.41
C ALA A 5 12.03 6.76 -16.92
N MET A 6 12.18 6.89 -15.60
CA MET A 6 13.32 7.57 -14.99
C MET A 6 14.66 6.87 -15.26
N ALA A 7 14.71 5.53 -15.21
CA ALA A 7 15.92 4.74 -15.45
C ALA A 7 16.55 5.03 -16.83
N MET A 8 15.72 5.29 -17.86
CA MET A 8 16.20 5.67 -19.20
C MET A 8 16.97 7.00 -19.20
N HIS A 9 16.68 7.89 -18.27
CA HIS A 9 17.33 9.20 -18.17
C HIS A 9 18.50 9.22 -17.17
N LEU A 10 18.57 8.24 -16.27
CA LEU A 10 19.63 8.12 -15.25
C LEU A 10 20.94 7.58 -15.80
N ALA A 11 20.90 6.67 -16.78
CA ALA A 11 22.08 6.02 -17.32
C ALA A 11 23.22 6.99 -17.73
N PRO A 12 22.98 8.07 -18.50
CA PRO A 12 24.05 9.02 -18.86
C PRO A 12 24.55 9.87 -17.69
N ILE A 13 23.79 9.98 -16.59
CA ILE A 13 24.16 10.78 -15.41
C ILE A 13 25.00 9.95 -14.44
N VAL A 14 24.58 8.70 -14.21
CA VAL A 14 25.21 7.78 -13.27
C VAL A 14 26.42 7.07 -13.90
N GLY A 15 26.47 6.99 -15.23
CA GLY A 15 27.52 6.26 -15.94
C GLY A 15 27.38 4.74 -15.84
N ALA A 16 26.18 4.24 -15.52
CA ALA A 16 25.86 2.82 -15.38
C ALA A 16 24.43 2.52 -15.82
N ASP A 17 24.21 1.31 -16.31
CA ASP A 17 22.87 0.85 -16.67
C ASP A 17 21.99 0.69 -15.42
N SER A 18 20.78 1.23 -15.49
CA SER A 18 19.79 1.15 -14.40
C SER A 18 18.77 0.05 -14.70
N VAL A 19 18.71 -0.98 -13.84
CA VAL A 19 17.74 -2.08 -13.95
C VAL A 19 16.64 -1.91 -12.90
N VAL A 20 15.38 -1.89 -13.35
CA VAL A 20 14.22 -1.77 -12.44
C VAL A 20 13.65 -3.15 -12.13
N GLY A 21 13.91 -3.62 -10.90
CA GLY A 21 13.29 -4.81 -10.32
C GLY A 21 12.00 -4.49 -9.56
N ASN A 22 11.01 -5.38 -9.62
CA ASN A 22 9.81 -5.29 -8.79
C ASN A 22 9.91 -6.32 -7.66
N VAL A 23 10.05 -5.86 -6.41
CA VAL A 23 10.01 -6.73 -5.22
C VAL A 23 8.62 -6.60 -4.60
N SER A 24 7.82 -7.64 -4.78
CA SER A 24 6.41 -7.59 -4.37
C SER A 24 6.13 -8.22 -3.01
N GLY A 25 5.07 -7.72 -2.36
CA GLY A 25 4.53 -8.27 -1.11
C GLY A 25 4.70 -7.35 0.10
N GLY A 26 3.79 -7.51 1.07
CA GLY A 26 3.85 -6.81 2.36
C GLY A 26 3.69 -5.29 2.28
N SER A 27 2.99 -4.77 1.28
CA SER A 27 2.81 -3.33 1.08
C SER A 27 4.14 -2.56 1.12
N SER A 28 5.14 -3.04 0.37
CA SER A 28 6.51 -2.50 0.32
C SER A 28 7.46 -2.96 1.43
N ALA A 29 6.98 -3.62 2.50
CA ALA A 29 7.85 -4.11 3.58
C ALA A 29 8.97 -5.04 3.10
N LYS A 30 8.67 -5.92 2.13
CA LYS A 30 9.68 -6.84 1.57
C LYS A 30 10.73 -6.11 0.73
N ALA A 31 10.32 -5.10 -0.03
CA ALA A 31 11.23 -4.29 -0.84
C ALA A 31 12.13 -3.41 0.02
N MET A 32 11.59 -2.83 1.09
CA MET A 32 12.34 -2.09 2.11
C MET A 32 13.39 -3.00 2.78
N ALA A 33 12.99 -4.20 3.24
CA ALA A 33 13.92 -5.16 3.81
C ALA A 33 15.00 -5.62 2.81
N TYR A 34 14.67 -5.76 1.54
CA TYR A 34 15.64 -6.09 0.49
C TYR A 34 16.68 -4.97 0.30
N GLY A 35 16.24 -3.71 0.24
CA GLY A 35 17.14 -2.56 0.14
C GLY A 35 18.06 -2.44 1.36
N ALA A 36 17.48 -2.53 2.56
CA ALA A 36 18.21 -2.40 3.82
C ALA A 36 19.22 -3.54 4.07
N LYS A 37 18.94 -4.76 3.57
CA LYS A 37 19.86 -5.91 3.67
C LYS A 37 20.81 -5.99 2.47
N GLY A 38 20.72 -5.07 1.52
CA GLY A 38 21.54 -5.00 0.31
C GLY A 38 22.96 -4.48 0.58
N LYS A 39 23.75 -4.34 -0.49
CA LYS A 39 25.07 -3.71 -0.40
C LYS A 39 24.91 -2.19 -0.27
N PHE A 40 25.61 -1.61 0.71
CA PHE A 40 25.67 -0.16 0.94
C PHE A 40 26.75 0.52 0.07
N ASP A 41 26.80 0.19 -1.22
CA ASP A 41 27.75 0.74 -2.19
C ASP A 41 27.07 1.61 -3.27
N GLY A 42 25.77 1.89 -3.10
CA GLY A 42 24.96 2.66 -4.06
C GLY A 42 24.45 1.83 -5.26
N SER A 43 24.81 0.55 -5.37
CA SER A 43 24.33 -0.32 -6.46
C SER A 43 22.85 -0.70 -6.34
N ILE A 44 22.29 -0.59 -5.14
CA ILE A 44 20.87 -0.84 -4.86
C ILE A 44 20.24 0.45 -4.34
N SER A 45 19.24 0.93 -5.07
CA SER A 45 18.36 2.02 -4.64
C SER A 45 16.94 1.49 -4.50
N TYR A 46 16.29 1.86 -3.40
CA TYR A 46 14.89 1.53 -3.14
C TYR A 46 14.05 2.80 -3.29
N ALA A 47 13.11 2.77 -4.23
CA ALA A 47 12.16 3.85 -4.42
C ALA A 47 10.80 3.45 -3.83
N THR A 48 10.24 4.35 -3.03
CA THR A 48 8.99 4.12 -2.31
C THR A 48 8.15 5.38 -2.24
N THR A 49 6.85 5.19 -2.01
CA THR A 49 5.93 6.22 -1.53
C THR A 49 5.92 6.23 0.00
N ARG A 50 5.20 7.17 0.63
CA ARG A 50 5.00 7.25 2.10
C ARG A 50 4.45 5.97 2.77
N THR A 51 4.12 4.96 1.97
CA THR A 51 3.73 3.63 2.42
C THR A 51 4.78 2.99 3.33
N ASP A 52 6.07 3.30 3.14
CA ASP A 52 7.17 2.85 4.01
C ASP A 52 6.97 3.27 5.48
N ILE A 53 6.70 4.55 5.72
CA ILE A 53 6.41 5.13 7.03
C ILE A 53 5.08 4.57 7.54
N GLN A 54 4.05 4.53 6.71
CA GLN A 54 2.73 4.02 7.12
C GLN A 54 2.81 2.58 7.63
N ILE A 55 3.47 1.70 6.88
CA ILE A 55 3.62 0.28 7.25
C ILE A 55 4.50 0.11 8.48
N ALA A 56 5.56 0.90 8.63
CA ALA A 56 6.34 0.93 9.86
C ALA A 56 5.46 1.23 11.10
N LEU A 57 4.54 2.18 10.96
CA LEU A 57 3.63 2.57 12.03
C LEU A 57 2.53 1.53 12.32
N VAL A 58 1.86 1.01 11.28
CA VAL A 58 0.66 0.16 11.48
C VAL A 58 0.96 -1.33 11.56
N SER A 59 2.07 -1.81 11.00
CA SER A 59 2.38 -3.24 10.91
C SER A 59 3.67 -3.67 11.60
N LYS A 60 4.48 -2.72 12.10
CA LYS A 60 5.72 -2.97 12.85
C LYS A 60 6.60 -4.08 12.20
N PRO A 61 6.96 -3.96 10.91
CA PRO A 61 7.85 -4.89 10.24
C PRO A 61 9.22 -4.95 10.95
N GLU A 62 9.94 -6.05 10.77
CA GLU A 62 11.29 -6.25 11.30
C GLU A 62 12.28 -5.16 10.87
N VAL A 63 12.11 -4.64 9.65
CA VAL A 63 12.92 -3.54 9.09
C VAL A 63 12.00 -2.35 8.85
N GLY A 64 12.37 -1.19 9.39
CA GLY A 64 11.67 0.08 9.20
C GLY A 64 12.35 0.99 8.17
N TYR A 65 11.72 2.14 7.92
CA TYR A 65 12.26 3.17 7.01
C TYR A 65 13.54 3.83 7.54
N ASP A 66 13.78 3.71 8.84
CA ASP A 66 14.98 4.18 9.56
C ASP A 66 16.24 3.38 9.22
N ALA A 67 16.10 2.23 8.58
CA ALA A 67 17.22 1.43 8.07
C ALA A 67 17.70 1.88 6.67
N LEU A 68 17.16 2.97 6.12
CA LEU A 68 17.45 3.46 4.77
C LEU A 68 18.00 4.89 4.80
N GLU A 69 18.95 5.18 3.92
CA GLU A 69 19.46 6.54 3.71
C GLU A 69 18.56 7.30 2.72
N PRO A 70 17.98 8.45 3.08
CA PRO A 70 17.16 9.24 2.17
C PRO A 70 18.02 9.95 1.10
N VAL A 71 17.72 9.70 -0.17
CA VAL A 71 18.48 10.29 -1.30
C VAL A 71 17.77 11.52 -1.89
N ALA A 72 16.53 11.36 -2.35
CA ALA A 72 15.79 12.42 -3.03
C ALA A 72 14.28 12.18 -3.02
N VAL A 73 13.50 13.26 -3.05
CA VAL A 73 12.07 13.22 -3.36
C VAL A 73 11.90 13.34 -4.87
N LEU A 74 11.37 12.30 -5.51
CA LEU A 74 11.25 12.24 -6.98
C LEU A 74 10.05 13.02 -7.50
N PHE A 75 8.88 12.83 -6.90
CA PHE A 75 7.65 13.53 -7.23
C PHE A 75 6.68 13.49 -6.05
N LYS A 76 5.66 14.34 -6.11
CA LYS A 76 4.48 14.26 -5.23
C LYS A 76 3.30 13.88 -6.10
N ASP A 77 2.63 12.79 -5.75
CA ASP A 77 1.42 12.34 -6.41
C ASP A 77 0.17 12.81 -5.66
N LEU A 78 -0.85 13.17 -6.43
CA LEU A 78 -2.19 13.42 -5.91
C LEU A 78 -2.94 12.09 -5.83
N GLN A 79 -3.51 11.81 -4.67
CA GLN A 79 -4.42 10.68 -4.48
C GLN A 79 -5.84 11.15 -4.84
N SER A 80 -6.52 10.38 -5.67
CA SER A 80 -7.89 10.65 -6.10
C SER A 80 -8.81 9.51 -5.69
N VAL A 81 -10.02 9.82 -5.25
CA VAL A 81 -11.04 8.84 -4.91
C VAL A 81 -12.00 8.73 -6.08
N PHE A 82 -12.08 7.54 -6.68
CA PHE A 82 -13.03 7.23 -7.73
C PHE A 82 -14.01 6.17 -7.21
N PRO A 83 -15.32 6.43 -7.25
CA PRO A 83 -16.29 5.37 -7.08
C PRO A 83 -16.28 4.45 -8.32
N HIS A 84 -16.87 3.27 -8.20
CA HIS A 84 -17.11 2.41 -9.36
C HIS A 84 -18.10 3.10 -10.32
N ASP A 85 -18.06 2.77 -11.61
CA ASP A 85 -18.89 3.42 -12.64
C ASP A 85 -20.40 3.29 -12.40
N ASP A 86 -20.83 2.21 -11.72
CA ASP A 86 -22.22 1.95 -11.34
C ASP A 86 -22.62 2.58 -10.00
N ALA A 87 -21.71 3.29 -9.33
CA ALA A 87 -22.00 3.85 -8.02
C ALA A 87 -23.05 4.96 -8.14
N PRO A 88 -24.03 5.02 -7.23
CA PRO A 88 -25.09 6.02 -7.28
C PRO A 88 -24.63 7.41 -6.80
N PHE A 89 -23.34 7.59 -6.49
CA PHE A 89 -22.79 8.81 -5.90
C PHE A 89 -22.12 9.69 -6.95
N LYS A 90 -22.54 10.95 -7.04
CA LYS A 90 -21.95 11.97 -7.90
C LYS A 90 -21.04 12.93 -7.14
N THR A 91 -21.13 12.93 -5.82
CA THR A 91 -20.33 13.81 -4.96
C THR A 91 -19.71 13.02 -3.80
N LEU A 92 -18.59 13.53 -3.29
CA LEU A 92 -17.96 12.97 -2.09
C LEU A 92 -18.89 13.09 -0.86
N ALA A 93 -19.76 14.11 -0.82
CA ALA A 93 -20.75 14.28 0.23
C ALA A 93 -21.75 13.11 0.26
N GLU A 94 -22.27 12.69 -0.89
CA GLU A 94 -23.17 11.53 -1.01
C GLU A 94 -22.49 10.24 -0.56
N VAL A 95 -21.20 10.06 -0.85
CA VAL A 95 -20.39 8.93 -0.35
C VAL A 95 -20.35 8.96 1.18
N PHE A 96 -20.12 10.12 1.78
CA PHE A 96 -20.08 10.25 3.23
C PHE A 96 -21.46 10.04 3.89
N ASP A 97 -22.53 10.56 3.29
CA ASP A 97 -23.90 10.33 3.78
C ASP A 97 -24.27 8.86 3.74
N TYR A 98 -23.97 8.19 2.63
CA TYR A 98 -24.18 6.76 2.50
C TYR A 98 -23.37 5.97 3.54
N THR A 99 -22.07 6.24 3.68
CA THR A 99 -21.21 5.52 4.63
C THR A 99 -21.57 5.79 6.09
N ARG A 100 -22.07 6.99 6.44
CA ARG A 100 -22.60 7.28 7.78
C ARG A 100 -23.85 6.47 8.11
N GLN A 101 -24.71 6.20 7.13
CA GLN A 101 -25.87 5.33 7.33
C GLN A 101 -25.46 3.86 7.57
N LEU A 102 -24.28 3.47 7.08
CA LEU A 102 -23.65 2.19 7.40
C LEU A 102 -22.91 2.22 8.76
N ALA A 103 -22.63 3.41 9.31
CA ALA A 103 -21.81 3.59 10.50
C ALA A 103 -22.62 3.42 11.80
N GLY A 104 -22.58 2.18 12.30
CA GLY A 104 -22.78 1.73 13.67
C GLY A 104 -22.10 0.34 13.77
N PRO A 105 -21.98 -0.32 14.93
CA PRO A 105 -21.54 -1.70 14.99
C PRO A 105 -22.59 -2.58 14.31
N LYS A 106 -22.46 -2.74 13.00
CA LYS A 106 -23.26 -3.60 12.17
C LYS A 106 -22.28 -4.36 11.31
N GLU A 107 -22.47 -5.67 11.27
CA GLU A 107 -21.76 -6.54 10.35
C GLU A 107 -21.79 -5.90 8.96
N ILE A 108 -20.64 -5.88 8.28
CA ILE A 108 -20.56 -5.51 6.88
C ILE A 108 -21.75 -6.18 6.17
N PRO A 109 -22.68 -5.43 5.55
CA PRO A 109 -23.84 -6.01 4.90
C PRO A 109 -23.42 -7.19 4.01
N GLU A 110 -24.15 -8.30 4.04
CA GLU A 110 -23.72 -9.54 3.36
C GLU A 110 -23.35 -9.31 1.90
N GLU A 111 -24.05 -8.40 1.22
CA GLU A 111 -23.73 -7.98 -0.15
C GLU A 111 -22.32 -7.37 -0.29
N ILE A 112 -21.92 -6.49 0.64
CA ILE A 112 -20.60 -5.85 0.65
C ILE A 112 -19.53 -6.86 1.09
N ALA A 113 -19.86 -7.76 2.03
CA ALA A 113 -18.97 -8.83 2.46
C ALA A 113 -18.70 -9.81 1.31
N HIS A 114 -19.75 -10.22 0.60
CA HIS A 114 -19.68 -11.10 -0.57
C HIS A 114 -18.90 -10.43 -1.71
N ARG A 115 -19.14 -9.15 -1.99
CA ARG A 115 -18.39 -8.40 -3.00
C ARG A 115 -16.90 -8.28 -2.64
N ARG A 116 -16.58 -8.13 -1.35
CA ARG A 116 -15.19 -8.15 -0.85
C ARG A 116 -14.55 -9.52 -1.02
N GLU A 117 -15.27 -10.60 -0.75
CA GLU A 117 -14.81 -11.98 -1.00
C GLU A 117 -14.57 -12.24 -2.48
N LEU A 118 -15.53 -11.92 -3.35
CA LEU A 118 -15.35 -12.02 -4.80
C LEU A 118 -14.15 -11.20 -5.30
N SER A 119 -13.97 -9.99 -4.76
CA SER A 119 -12.83 -9.13 -5.11
C SER A 119 -11.51 -9.66 -4.53
N ALA A 120 -11.53 -10.38 -3.41
CA ALA A 120 -10.37 -11.04 -2.83
C ALA A 120 -10.00 -12.28 -3.66
N GLU A 121 -10.98 -13.10 -4.03
CA GLU A 121 -10.82 -14.27 -4.90
C GLU A 121 -10.33 -13.87 -6.29
N ALA A 122 -10.86 -12.80 -6.88
CA ALA A 122 -10.39 -12.28 -8.15
C ALA A 122 -8.92 -11.80 -8.08
N ARG A 123 -8.51 -11.16 -6.98
CA ARG A 123 -7.11 -10.75 -6.73
C ARG A 123 -6.19 -11.95 -6.56
N LEU A 124 -6.63 -12.94 -5.78
CA LEU A 124 -5.98 -14.25 -5.61
C LEU A 124 -6.06 -15.11 -6.89
N GLY A 125 -6.90 -14.73 -7.85
CA GLY A 125 -7.12 -15.34 -9.16
C GLY A 125 -6.23 -14.77 -10.26
N SER A 126 -5.73 -13.54 -10.07
CA SER A 126 -4.97 -12.79 -11.07
C SER A 126 -3.60 -13.40 -11.41
N PRO A 127 -3.01 -13.15 -12.59
CA PRO A 127 -1.66 -13.63 -12.94
C PRO A 127 -0.54 -13.22 -11.96
N ASN A 128 -0.81 -12.25 -11.08
CA ASN A 128 0.12 -11.73 -10.07
C ASN A 128 -0.12 -12.31 -8.65
N LYS A 129 -0.69 -13.53 -8.52
CA LYS A 129 -1.01 -14.18 -7.22
C LYS A 129 0.14 -14.21 -6.21
N GLY A 130 1.39 -14.21 -6.70
CA GLY A 130 2.59 -14.24 -5.85
C GLY A 130 2.71 -13.06 -4.89
N ASP A 131 1.95 -11.98 -5.13
CA ASP A 131 2.05 -10.72 -4.41
C ASP A 131 1.00 -10.60 -3.28
N TYR A 132 -0.01 -11.48 -3.29
CA TYR A 132 -1.14 -11.43 -2.37
C TYR A 132 -1.41 -12.82 -1.74
N THR A 133 -1.15 -12.96 -0.44
CA THR A 133 -1.61 -14.10 0.37
C THR A 133 -2.91 -13.73 1.09
N LYS A 134 -3.67 -14.70 1.65
CA LYS A 134 -4.84 -14.39 2.51
C LYS A 134 -4.51 -13.39 3.64
N ASN A 135 -3.27 -13.37 4.11
CA ASN A 135 -2.78 -12.45 5.15
C ASN A 135 -2.41 -11.06 4.64
N SER A 136 -2.31 -10.87 3.33
CA SER A 136 -2.01 -9.57 2.69
C SER A 136 -3.24 -8.71 2.42
N LEU A 137 -4.44 -9.29 2.57
CA LEU A 137 -5.69 -8.56 2.45
C LEU A 137 -5.99 -7.88 3.79
N PRO A 138 -6.45 -6.61 3.79
CA PRO A 138 -6.87 -5.96 5.02
C PRO A 138 -7.94 -6.81 5.70
N ARG A 139 -7.64 -7.29 6.91
CA ARG A 139 -8.59 -8.06 7.71
C ARG A 139 -9.82 -7.22 7.97
N ARG A 140 -10.99 -7.89 8.10
CA ARG A 140 -12.20 -7.26 8.65
C ARG A 140 -11.76 -6.56 9.94
N VAL A 141 -11.94 -5.24 10.01
CA VAL A 141 -11.70 -4.50 11.25
C VAL A 141 -12.66 -5.13 12.27
N GLY A 142 -12.07 -5.86 13.22
CA GLY A 142 -12.78 -6.50 14.32
C GLY A 142 -13.33 -5.46 15.29
N ASP A 143 -14.22 -5.92 16.17
CA ASP A 143 -14.98 -5.17 17.16
C ASP A 143 -14.19 -3.99 17.76
N HIS A 144 -14.76 -2.78 17.64
CA HIS A 144 -14.19 -1.52 18.13
C HIS A 144 -13.95 -1.48 19.65
N ARG A 145 -14.37 -2.51 20.40
CA ARG A 145 -14.11 -2.65 21.84
C ARG A 145 -12.64 -2.89 22.20
N GLU A 146 -11.80 -3.36 21.26
CA GLU A 146 -10.36 -3.52 21.52
C GLU A 146 -9.52 -2.28 21.19
N LEU A 147 -10.11 -1.27 20.52
CA LEU A 147 -9.40 -0.04 20.10
C LEU A 147 -9.57 1.15 21.06
N THR A 148 -10.34 1.00 22.14
CA THR A 148 -10.62 2.09 23.10
C THR A 148 -9.63 2.23 24.26
N HIS A 149 -8.51 1.48 24.28
CA HIS A 149 -7.45 1.65 25.29
C HIS A 149 -6.17 2.25 24.68
N PHE A 150 -6.25 3.49 24.20
CA PHE A 150 -5.10 4.38 24.15
C PHE A 150 -5.47 5.66 24.89
N GLY A 151 -5.23 5.66 26.20
CA GLY A 151 -5.37 6.82 27.07
C GLY A 151 -4.35 6.76 28.21
N GLY A 152 -3.62 7.88 28.40
CA GLY A 152 -2.77 8.23 29.56
C GLY A 152 -1.56 7.31 29.79
N VAL A 153 -0.33 7.76 30.02
CA VAL A 153 0.25 9.01 30.54
C VAL A 153 1.62 9.16 29.88
#